data_AF-E3CWZ6-F1
#
_entry.id   AF-E3CWZ6-F1
#
_cell.length_a   1.000
_cell.length_b   1.000
_cell.length_c   1.000
_cell.angle_alpha   90.00
_cell.angle_beta   90.00
_cell.angle_gamma   90.00
#
_symmetry.space_group_name_H-M   'P 1'
#
loop_
_entity.id
_entity.type
_entity.pdbx_description
1 polymer ?
#
loop_
_entity_poly.entity_id
_entity_poly.type
_entity_poly.pdbx_seq_one_letter_code
_entity_poly.pdbx_strand_id
1 'polypeptide(L)'
;MDFRTLGLPPGSDWEDVKSAFRRLARTYHPDVAGPEHSRRFAEITRAYMSLKESIQAPSVGVPSRPVERPRTSRGRRGTSGTPWWDPGRFVGRLQRLWRSGRASFARRRPAEDTQRSPARDRFVEEALDRAEMHFRQILGRRVAAREEALRASLKRRLESRHPGVVLLALDELARSPDPGYARKALVEHLNRERPDPESLRRVLSLFPGADPEGGLARALSRWGGAYAPSEALSVIRWLRGRVTGASTGGERREWLRPFLTNPSPEVAALALQNWPAGTGLPDVSDLIRLFRQEDAALWVALLRLIRREGVSPWMLPHLERLSRTHPAAPVRVWAAAIVRDRAVG
;
A
#
# COMPACT_ATOMS: atom_id res chain seq x y z
N MET A 1 -24.41 4.08 -24.93
CA MET A 1 -25.89 4.12 -25.09
C MET A 1 -26.53 5.04 -24.04
N ASP A 2 -25.93 5.22 -22.87
CA ASP A 2 -26.57 5.88 -21.72
C ASP A 2 -26.77 7.40 -21.84
N PHE A 3 -25.87 8.13 -22.52
CA PHE A 3 -26.06 9.56 -22.81
C PHE A 3 -27.34 9.83 -23.61
N ARG A 4 -27.65 8.97 -24.59
CA ARG A 4 -28.87 9.10 -25.41
C ARG A 4 -30.14 8.88 -24.59
N THR A 5 -30.11 8.00 -23.59
CA THR A 5 -31.25 7.78 -22.66
C THR A 5 -31.54 9.01 -21.80
N LEU A 6 -30.52 9.84 -21.52
CA LEU A 6 -30.70 11.13 -20.85
C LEU A 6 -30.95 12.30 -21.82
N GLY A 7 -30.97 12.04 -23.13
CA GLY A 7 -31.11 13.06 -24.16
C GLY A 7 -29.88 13.98 -24.31
N LEU A 8 -28.69 13.47 -24.01
CA LEU A 8 -27.42 14.20 -24.10
C LEU A 8 -26.52 13.68 -25.24
N PRO A 9 -25.69 14.55 -25.83
CA PRO A 9 -24.64 14.12 -26.74
C PRO A 9 -23.59 13.23 -26.02
N PRO A 10 -22.93 12.31 -26.73
CA PRO A 10 -21.87 11.50 -26.15
C PRO A 10 -20.70 12.39 -25.72
N GLY A 11 -20.24 12.24 -24.47
CA GLY A 11 -19.15 13.04 -23.92
C GLY A 11 -19.57 14.34 -23.24
N SER A 12 -20.87 14.54 -22.98
CA SER A 12 -21.36 15.62 -22.11
C SER A 12 -20.71 15.57 -20.72
N ASP A 13 -20.50 16.76 -20.15
CA ASP A 13 -19.88 16.91 -18.84
C ASP A 13 -20.81 16.38 -17.72
N TRP A 14 -20.22 16.13 -16.55
CA TRP A 14 -20.94 15.63 -15.38
C TRP A 14 -22.06 16.58 -14.94
N GLU A 15 -21.88 17.89 -15.06
CA GLU A 15 -22.92 18.87 -14.74
C GLU A 15 -24.14 18.76 -15.67
N ASP A 16 -23.90 18.53 -16.97
CA ASP A 16 -24.96 18.32 -17.96
C ASP A 16 -25.73 17.03 -17.69
N VAL A 17 -25.01 15.96 -17.35
CA VAL A 17 -25.60 14.66 -16.94
C VAL A 17 -26.49 14.83 -15.71
N LYS A 18 -26.04 15.61 -14.71
CA LYS A 18 -26.81 15.92 -13.51
C LYS A 18 -28.04 16.76 -13.83
N SER A 19 -27.90 17.78 -14.68
CA SER A 19 -28.99 18.65 -15.11
C SER A 19 -30.06 17.90 -15.89
N ALA A 20 -29.65 17.07 -16.85
CA ALA A 20 -30.56 16.25 -17.65
C ALA A 20 -31.30 15.20 -16.80
N PHE A 21 -30.60 14.53 -15.89
CA PHE A 21 -31.23 13.61 -14.94
C PHE A 21 -32.25 14.32 -14.04
N ARG A 22 -31.90 15.50 -13.49
CA ARG A 22 -32.83 16.30 -12.67
C ARG A 22 -34.08 16.73 -13.45
N ARG A 23 -33.90 17.17 -14.69
CA ARG A 23 -35.02 17.54 -15.58
C ARG A 23 -35.93 16.35 -15.84
N LEU A 24 -35.37 15.20 -16.21
CA LEU A 24 -36.12 13.98 -16.50
C LEU A 24 -36.77 13.38 -15.24
N ALA A 25 -36.12 13.50 -14.09
CA ALA A 25 -36.65 13.05 -12.82
C ALA A 25 -37.88 13.85 -12.38
N ARG A 26 -37.91 15.17 -12.63
CA ARG A 26 -39.09 16.00 -12.39
C ARG A 26 -40.28 15.62 -13.28
N THR A 27 -40.01 15.24 -14.53
CA THR A 27 -41.06 14.90 -15.51
C THR A 27 -41.60 13.48 -15.33
N TYR A 28 -40.74 12.50 -15.04
CA TYR A 28 -41.12 11.08 -15.02
C TYR A 28 -41.26 10.49 -13.62
N HIS A 29 -41.25 11.32 -12.58
CA HIS A 29 -41.47 10.86 -11.21
C HIS A 29 -42.82 10.14 -11.09
N PRO A 30 -42.90 8.97 -10.44
CA PRO A 30 -44.15 8.21 -10.35
C PRO A 30 -45.27 8.94 -9.59
N ASP A 31 -44.92 9.92 -8.76
CA ASP A 31 -45.91 10.78 -8.07
C ASP A 31 -46.44 11.93 -8.95
N VAL A 32 -45.73 12.26 -10.04
CA VAL A 32 -46.10 13.35 -10.97
C VAL A 32 -46.76 12.79 -12.22
N ALA A 33 -46.12 11.80 -12.86
CA ALA A 33 -46.59 11.19 -14.09
C ALA A 33 -47.45 9.94 -13.85
N GLY A 34 -47.54 9.46 -12.61
CA GLY A 34 -48.26 8.25 -12.26
C GLY A 34 -47.43 6.96 -12.41
N PRO A 35 -47.96 5.81 -11.95
CA PRO A 35 -47.23 4.56 -11.82
C PRO A 35 -46.76 3.96 -13.16
N GLU A 36 -47.37 4.35 -14.28
CA GLU A 36 -47.03 3.86 -15.62
C GLU A 36 -45.64 4.33 -16.09
N HIS A 37 -45.20 5.50 -15.60
CA HIS A 37 -43.89 6.07 -15.94
C HIS A 37 -42.75 5.54 -15.05
N SER A 38 -43.05 4.68 -14.07
CA SER A 38 -42.06 4.07 -13.18
C SER A 38 -40.97 3.27 -13.92
N ARG A 39 -41.33 2.63 -15.05
CA ARG A 39 -40.37 1.90 -15.90
C ARG A 39 -39.41 2.84 -16.62
N ARG A 40 -39.91 3.95 -17.18
CA ARG A 40 -39.08 4.97 -17.85
C ARG A 40 -38.16 5.68 -16.86
N PHE A 41 -38.66 6.03 -15.68
CA PHE A 41 -37.84 6.65 -14.63
C PHE A 41 -36.72 5.71 -14.14
N ALA A 42 -37.01 4.42 -14.06
CA ALA A 42 -36.02 3.39 -13.76
C ALA A 42 -34.91 3.28 -14.82
N GLU A 43 -35.25 3.42 -16.10
CA GLU A 43 -34.29 3.46 -17.22
C GLU A 43 -33.42 4.73 -17.18
N ILE A 44 -34.03 5.88 -16.89
CA ILE A 44 -33.33 7.17 -16.72
C ILE A 44 -32.34 7.11 -15.55
N THR A 45 -32.78 6.53 -14.43
CA THR A 45 -31.92 6.31 -13.25
C THR A 45 -30.76 5.36 -13.56
N ARG A 46 -31.01 4.29 -14.33
CA ARG A 46 -29.98 3.35 -14.77
C ARG A 46 -28.92 4.03 -15.63
N ALA A 47 -29.35 4.84 -16.60
CA ALA A 47 -28.45 5.57 -17.48
C ALA A 47 -27.59 6.58 -16.71
N TYR A 48 -28.19 7.36 -15.81
CA TYR A 48 -27.47 8.30 -14.94
C TYR A 48 -26.39 7.62 -14.09
N MET A 49 -26.68 6.44 -13.52
CA MET A 49 -25.70 5.69 -12.70
C MET A 49 -24.53 5.15 -13.52
N SER A 50 -24.81 4.64 -14.73
CA SER A 50 -23.75 4.16 -15.64
C SER A 50 -22.80 5.30 -16.03
N LEU A 51 -23.36 6.50 -16.29
CA LEU A 51 -22.57 7.67 -16.64
C LEU A 51 -21.79 8.21 -15.44
N LYS A 52 -22.39 8.24 -14.25
CA LYS A 52 -21.71 8.64 -13.01
C LYS A 52 -20.46 7.82 -12.76
N GLU A 53 -20.53 6.49 -12.91
CA GLU A 53 -19.37 5.64 -12.74
C GLU A 53 -18.31 5.89 -13.82
N SER A 54 -18.72 6.01 -15.09
CA SER A 54 -17.76 6.24 -16.19
C SER A 54 -17.06 7.60 -16.15
N ILE A 55 -17.73 8.64 -15.63
CA ILE A 55 -17.23 10.02 -15.61
C ILE A 55 -16.50 10.33 -14.29
N GLN A 56 -16.93 9.74 -13.16
CA GLN A 56 -16.31 9.96 -11.84
C GLN A 56 -15.28 8.91 -11.43
N ALA A 57 -15.13 7.79 -12.16
CA ALA A 57 -14.03 6.87 -11.91
C ALA A 57 -12.70 7.60 -12.19
N PRO A 58 -11.76 7.66 -11.24
CA PRO A 58 -10.44 8.23 -11.50
C PRO A 58 -9.80 7.43 -12.64
N SER A 59 -9.48 8.12 -13.72
CA SER A 59 -8.94 7.55 -14.95
C SER A 59 -7.60 6.85 -14.70
N VAL A 60 -7.62 5.53 -14.55
CA VAL A 60 -6.46 4.69 -14.88
C VAL A 60 -6.54 4.49 -16.40
N GLY A 61 -5.79 5.33 -17.13
CA GLY A 61 -5.84 5.38 -18.58
C GLY A 61 -5.26 4.12 -19.24
N VAL A 62 -5.99 3.58 -20.24
CA VAL A 62 -5.43 2.80 -21.35
C VAL A 62 -6.31 3.05 -22.61
N PRO A 63 -5.72 3.33 -23.79
CA PRO A 63 -6.45 3.63 -25.02
C PRO A 63 -7.06 2.38 -25.67
N SER A 64 -8.23 2.55 -26.29
CA SER A 64 -9.00 1.51 -26.97
C SER A 64 -8.44 1.17 -28.36
N ARG A 65 -8.20 -0.11 -28.64
CA ARG A 65 -8.13 -0.67 -30.00
C ARG A 65 -9.22 -1.73 -30.17
N PRO A 66 -9.90 -1.82 -31.33
CA PRO A 66 -10.99 -2.76 -31.54
C PRO A 66 -10.43 -4.13 -31.95
N VAL A 67 -10.80 -5.18 -31.21
CA VAL A 67 -10.48 -6.57 -31.58
C VAL A 67 -11.75 -7.27 -32.04
N GLU A 68 -11.67 -7.79 -33.26
CA GLU A 68 -12.67 -8.64 -33.93
C GLU A 68 -13.02 -9.88 -33.10
N ARG A 69 -14.27 -10.32 -33.23
CA ARG A 69 -14.76 -11.55 -32.60
C ARG A 69 -14.56 -12.75 -33.53
N PRO A 70 -13.98 -13.87 -33.06
CA PRO A 70 -14.24 -15.18 -33.64
C PRO A 70 -15.37 -15.90 -32.90
N ARG A 71 -16.06 -16.75 -33.67
CA ARG A 71 -17.26 -17.51 -33.32
C ARG A 71 -16.88 -18.88 -32.73
N THR A 72 -17.64 -19.26 -31.70
CA THR A 72 -18.10 -20.61 -31.30
C THR A 72 -17.11 -21.78 -31.13
N SER A 73 -17.06 -22.33 -29.91
CA SER A 73 -17.26 -23.77 -29.69
C SER A 73 -17.68 -24.05 -28.24
N ARG A 74 -18.65 -24.96 -28.10
CA ARG A 74 -19.30 -25.40 -26.85
C ARG A 74 -18.32 -26.08 -25.88
N GLY A 75 -18.59 -25.88 -24.58
CA GLY A 75 -18.44 -26.92 -23.57
C GLY A 75 -17.45 -26.64 -22.44
N ARG A 76 -17.91 -26.00 -21.36
CA ARG A 76 -17.79 -26.50 -19.98
C ARG A 76 -18.46 -25.53 -19.00
N ARG A 77 -19.31 -26.08 -18.16
CA ARG A 77 -19.94 -25.43 -17.00
C ARG A 77 -18.84 -25.00 -16.02
N GLY A 78 -18.45 -23.75 -16.10
CA GLY A 78 -17.94 -22.97 -14.98
C GLY A 78 -18.96 -21.88 -14.69
N THR A 79 -19.31 -21.67 -13.43
CA THR A 79 -20.15 -20.58 -12.95
C THR A 79 -19.41 -19.25 -13.22
N SER A 80 -19.52 -18.79 -14.46
CA SER A 80 -18.97 -17.53 -14.95
C SER A 80 -19.81 -16.39 -14.41
N GLY A 81 -19.11 -15.33 -14.00
CA GLY A 81 -19.64 -14.20 -13.27
C GLY A 81 -20.90 -13.61 -13.91
N THR A 82 -21.96 -13.61 -13.12
CA THR A 82 -23.07 -12.69 -13.32
C THR A 82 -22.57 -11.26 -13.06
N PRO A 83 -22.84 -10.29 -13.96
CA PRO A 83 -22.47 -8.89 -13.74
C PRO A 83 -23.00 -8.37 -12.40
N TRP A 84 -22.14 -7.65 -11.68
CA TRP A 84 -22.35 -7.09 -10.33
C TRP A 84 -23.40 -5.96 -10.26
N TRP A 85 -24.08 -5.65 -11.37
CA TRP A 85 -25.24 -4.79 -11.46
C TRP A 85 -26.35 -5.53 -12.23
N ASP A 86 -27.44 -5.90 -11.56
CA ASP A 86 -28.71 -6.18 -12.23
C ASP A 86 -29.64 -4.98 -11.96
N PRO A 87 -29.74 -4.04 -12.92
CA PRO A 87 -30.64 -2.90 -12.81
C PRO A 87 -32.09 -3.28 -12.55
N GLY A 88 -32.55 -4.46 -12.98
CA GLY A 88 -33.91 -4.95 -12.76
C GLY A 88 -34.21 -5.22 -11.29
N ARG A 89 -33.26 -5.79 -10.54
CA ARG A 89 -33.42 -6.09 -9.10
C ARG A 89 -33.40 -4.86 -8.20
N PHE A 90 -32.64 -3.83 -8.59
CA PHE A 90 -32.57 -2.57 -7.87
C PHE A 90 -33.82 -1.71 -8.13
N VAL A 91 -34.23 -1.59 -9.39
CA VAL A 91 -35.50 -0.96 -9.78
C VAL A 91 -36.68 -1.66 -9.11
N GLY A 92 -36.68 -3.00 -9.06
CA GLY A 92 -37.70 -3.76 -8.33
C GLY A 92 -37.69 -3.58 -6.81
N ARG A 93 -36.59 -3.11 -6.20
CA ARG A 93 -36.55 -2.75 -4.77
C ARG A 93 -37.04 -1.32 -4.53
N LEU A 94 -36.66 -0.36 -5.37
CA LEU A 94 -37.25 0.98 -5.35
C LEU A 94 -38.77 0.89 -5.59
N GLN A 95 -39.20 0.20 -6.64
CA GLN A 95 -40.62 0.08 -6.97
C GLN A 95 -41.45 -0.55 -5.83
N ARG A 96 -40.87 -1.44 -5.02
CA ARG A 96 -41.50 -2.00 -3.81
C ARG A 96 -41.55 -1.01 -2.65
N LEU A 97 -40.45 -0.32 -2.36
CA LEU A 97 -40.35 0.69 -1.30
C LEU A 97 -41.28 1.89 -1.55
N TRP A 98 -41.57 2.17 -2.82
CA TRP A 98 -42.46 3.25 -3.25
C TRP A 98 -43.92 2.81 -3.30
N ARG A 99 -44.21 1.53 -3.61
CA ARG A 99 -45.55 0.94 -3.44
C ARG A 99 -46.01 0.97 -1.98
N SER A 100 -45.10 0.84 -1.01
CA SER A 100 -45.39 1.02 0.42
C SER A 100 -45.57 2.49 0.85
N GLY A 101 -45.08 3.46 0.06
CA GLY A 101 -45.27 4.90 0.31
C GLY A 101 -46.59 5.48 -0.21
N ARG A 102 -47.41 4.70 -0.92
CA ARG A 102 -48.71 5.12 -1.49
C ARG A 102 -49.75 5.57 -0.44
N ALA A 103 -49.52 5.31 0.84
CA ALA A 103 -50.46 5.62 1.91
C ALA A 103 -50.61 7.13 2.21
N SER A 104 -49.64 7.97 1.81
CA SER A 104 -49.62 9.37 2.26
C SER A 104 -50.30 10.40 1.33
N PHE A 105 -50.72 10.04 0.11
CA PHE A 105 -51.31 11.01 -0.84
C PHE A 105 -52.54 10.52 -1.62
N ALA A 106 -53.13 9.36 -1.29
CA ALA A 106 -54.28 8.80 -2.01
C ALA A 106 -55.63 9.52 -1.76
N ARG A 107 -55.63 10.83 -1.46
CA ARG A 107 -56.84 11.66 -1.41
C ARG A 107 -56.59 13.02 -2.08
N ARG A 108 -56.71 13.07 -3.40
CA ARG A 108 -57.40 14.15 -4.17
C ARG A 108 -57.33 13.82 -5.67
N ARG A 109 -58.50 13.87 -6.32
CA ARG A 109 -58.70 13.70 -7.76
C ARG A 109 -58.28 14.97 -8.53
N PRO A 110 -58.06 14.87 -9.86
CA PRO A 110 -57.31 15.84 -10.63
C PRO A 110 -58.20 16.96 -11.17
N ALA A 111 -57.74 18.20 -11.04
CA ALA A 111 -58.19 19.32 -11.85
C ALA A 111 -57.03 20.30 -12.03
N GLU A 112 -56.77 20.60 -13.30
CA GLU A 112 -56.11 21.79 -13.84
C GLU A 112 -54.60 21.99 -13.60
N ASP A 113 -53.92 22.07 -14.75
CA ASP A 113 -52.52 22.37 -14.96
C ASP A 113 -52.21 23.86 -14.68
N THR A 114 -50.91 24.14 -14.56
CA THR A 114 -50.29 25.48 -14.76
C THR A 114 -50.11 26.43 -13.58
N GLN A 115 -49.67 25.92 -12.42
CA GLN A 115 -48.73 26.70 -11.60
C GLN A 115 -47.72 25.75 -10.96
N ARG A 116 -46.46 25.82 -11.44
CA ARG A 116 -45.30 25.17 -10.81
C ARG A 116 -45.19 25.68 -9.37
N SER A 117 -45.79 24.96 -8.41
CA SER A 117 -45.72 25.37 -7.01
C SER A 117 -44.27 25.21 -6.53
N PRO A 118 -43.61 26.27 -6.05
CA PRO A 118 -42.23 26.20 -5.56
C PRO A 118 -42.05 25.18 -4.41
N ALA A 119 -43.13 24.86 -3.69
CA ALA A 119 -43.15 23.79 -2.69
C ALA A 119 -42.94 22.39 -3.29
N ARG A 120 -43.44 22.13 -4.51
CA ARG A 120 -43.25 20.85 -5.20
C ARG A 120 -41.81 20.70 -5.70
N ASP A 121 -41.23 21.77 -6.23
CA ASP A 121 -39.85 21.78 -6.70
C ASP A 121 -38.87 21.55 -5.55
N ARG A 122 -39.08 22.20 -4.39
CA ARG A 122 -38.28 21.96 -3.17
C ARG A 122 -38.40 20.53 -2.67
N PHE A 123 -39.62 19.98 -2.63
CA PHE A 123 -39.82 18.59 -2.19
C PHE A 123 -39.12 17.57 -3.10
N VAL A 124 -39.15 17.78 -4.42
CA VAL A 124 -38.44 16.94 -5.40
C VAL A 124 -36.93 17.08 -5.23
N GLU A 125 -36.42 18.29 -4.98
CA GLU A 125 -35.01 18.53 -4.71
C GLU A 125 -34.54 17.83 -3.42
N GLU A 126 -35.29 17.97 -2.32
CA GLU A 126 -35.02 17.26 -1.06
C GLU A 126 -35.10 15.74 -1.19
N ALA A 127 -36.00 15.21 -2.03
CA ALA A 127 -36.10 13.79 -2.30
C ALA A 127 -34.90 13.28 -3.10
N LEU A 128 -34.44 14.06 -4.09
CA LEU A 128 -33.26 13.75 -4.89
C LEU A 128 -31.97 13.82 -4.07
N ASP A 129 -31.84 14.82 -3.20
CA ASP A 129 -30.67 14.97 -2.33
C ASP A 129 -30.60 13.85 -1.28
N ARG A 130 -31.73 13.46 -0.68
CA ARG A 130 -31.82 12.28 0.20
C ARG A 130 -31.45 11.00 -0.53
N ALA A 131 -31.93 10.81 -1.75
CA ALA A 131 -31.56 9.67 -2.58
C ALA A 131 -30.05 9.68 -2.88
N GLU A 132 -29.49 10.83 -3.28
CA GLU A 132 -28.06 10.99 -3.57
C GLU A 132 -27.19 10.68 -2.34
N MET A 133 -27.56 11.17 -1.16
CA MET A 133 -26.86 10.86 0.10
C MET A 133 -26.91 9.37 0.43
N HIS A 134 -28.08 8.75 0.34
CA HIS A 134 -28.23 7.32 0.61
C HIS A 134 -27.45 6.47 -0.40
N PHE A 135 -27.37 6.90 -1.67
CA PHE A 135 -26.53 6.25 -2.68
C PHE A 135 -25.05 6.40 -2.38
N ARG A 136 -24.58 7.60 -2.02
CA ARG A 136 -23.18 7.81 -1.60
C ARG A 136 -22.84 6.91 -0.41
N GLN A 137 -23.76 6.74 0.54
CA GLN A 137 -23.55 5.87 1.70
C GLN A 137 -23.49 4.39 1.31
N ILE A 138 -24.38 3.90 0.43
CA ILE A 138 -24.38 2.50 -0.04
C ILE A 138 -23.13 2.21 -0.89
N LEU A 139 -22.76 3.12 -1.79
CA LEU A 139 -21.56 3.01 -2.60
C LEU A 139 -20.31 3.01 -1.71
N GLY A 140 -20.23 3.94 -0.76
CA GLY A 140 -19.14 4.00 0.22
C GLY A 140 -18.99 2.71 1.02
N ARG A 141 -20.10 2.16 1.55
CA ARG A 141 -20.08 0.87 2.26
C ARG A 141 -19.58 -0.29 1.40
N ARG A 142 -19.91 -0.33 0.11
CA ARG A 142 -19.49 -1.41 -0.79
C ARG A 142 -18.05 -1.25 -1.27
N VAL A 143 -17.61 -0.02 -1.53
CA VAL A 143 -16.20 0.28 -1.83
C VAL A 143 -15.34 -0.12 -0.65
N ALA A 144 -15.73 0.30 0.57
CA ALA A 144 -15.04 -0.11 1.80
C ALA A 144 -15.03 -1.65 1.98
N ALA A 145 -16.15 -2.33 1.78
CA ALA A 145 -16.20 -3.79 1.85
C ALA A 145 -15.33 -4.49 0.79
N ARG A 146 -15.22 -3.92 -0.42
CA ARG A 146 -14.35 -4.42 -1.48
C ARG A 146 -12.87 -4.20 -1.15
N GLU A 147 -12.52 -3.03 -0.65
CA GLU A 147 -11.16 -2.72 -0.18
C GLU A 147 -10.76 -3.63 0.98
N GLU A 148 -11.65 -3.87 1.93
CA GLU A 148 -11.43 -4.81 3.03
C GLU A 148 -11.23 -6.24 2.53
N ALA A 149 -12.04 -6.69 1.57
CA ALA A 149 -11.87 -7.99 0.94
C ALA A 149 -10.54 -8.11 0.16
N LEU A 150 -10.11 -7.05 -0.52
CA LEU A 150 -8.80 -6.98 -1.19
C LEU A 150 -7.66 -7.04 -0.17
N ARG A 151 -7.72 -6.25 0.91
CA ARG A 151 -6.76 -6.28 2.02
C ARG A 151 -6.67 -7.67 2.65
N ALA A 152 -7.80 -8.34 2.90
CA ALA A 152 -7.84 -9.70 3.42
C ALA A 152 -7.26 -10.73 2.43
N SER A 153 -7.50 -10.54 1.12
CA SER A 153 -6.92 -11.38 0.06
C SER A 153 -5.40 -11.21 -0.01
N LEU A 154 -4.90 -9.96 0.02
CA LEU A 154 -3.48 -9.64 0.04
C LEU A 154 -2.78 -10.23 1.25
N LYS A 155 -3.37 -10.08 2.44
CA LYS A 155 -2.85 -10.66 3.68
C LYS A 155 -2.65 -12.17 3.55
N ARG A 156 -3.67 -12.91 3.10
CA ARG A 156 -3.57 -14.36 2.90
C ARG A 156 -2.51 -14.76 1.88
N ARG A 157 -2.31 -13.94 0.83
CA ARG A 157 -1.29 -14.21 -0.21
C ARG A 157 0.13 -13.92 0.29
N LEU A 158 0.32 -12.89 1.11
CA LEU A 158 1.58 -12.65 1.83
C LEU A 158 1.89 -13.74 2.86
N GLU A 159 0.88 -14.36 3.45
CA GLU A 159 1.02 -15.49 4.37
C GLU A 159 1.21 -16.84 3.63
N SER A 160 1.23 -16.83 2.30
CA SER A 160 1.45 -18.05 1.52
C SER A 160 2.91 -18.48 1.61
N ARG A 161 3.15 -19.78 1.74
CA ARG A 161 4.50 -20.38 1.69
C ARG A 161 5.11 -20.38 0.28
N HIS A 162 4.33 -20.07 -0.75
CA HIS A 162 4.80 -20.14 -2.13
C HIS A 162 5.37 -18.77 -2.58
N PRO A 163 6.68 -18.66 -2.89
CA PRO A 163 7.34 -17.39 -3.22
C PRO A 163 6.65 -16.60 -4.35
N GLY A 164 6.21 -17.29 -5.41
CA GLY A 164 5.48 -16.66 -6.51
C GLY A 164 4.16 -15.98 -6.09
N VAL A 165 3.45 -16.54 -5.10
CA VAL A 165 2.20 -15.95 -4.59
C VAL A 165 2.50 -14.68 -3.78
N VAL A 166 3.58 -14.72 -2.99
CA VAL A 166 4.07 -13.58 -2.23
C VAL A 166 4.49 -12.46 -3.19
N LEU A 167 5.28 -12.76 -4.23
CA LEU A 167 5.71 -11.79 -5.25
C LEU A 167 4.54 -11.09 -5.94
N LEU A 168 3.50 -11.84 -6.34
CA LEU A 168 2.29 -11.26 -6.92
C LEU A 168 1.57 -10.34 -5.92
N ALA A 169 1.54 -10.71 -4.64
CA ALA A 169 0.99 -9.84 -3.59
C ALA A 169 1.85 -8.58 -3.37
N LEU A 170 3.18 -8.69 -3.44
CA LEU A 170 4.10 -7.55 -3.39
C LEU A 170 3.86 -6.60 -4.57
N ASP A 171 3.66 -7.13 -5.78
CA ASP A 171 3.34 -6.34 -6.98
C ASP A 171 1.97 -5.66 -6.90
N GLU A 172 0.99 -6.31 -6.29
CA GLU A 172 -0.32 -5.71 -6.05
C GLU A 172 -0.24 -4.62 -4.97
N LEU A 173 0.56 -4.84 -3.91
CA LEU A 173 0.86 -3.83 -2.89
C LEU A 173 1.58 -2.62 -3.48
N ALA A 174 2.49 -2.82 -4.45
CA ALA A 174 3.19 -1.74 -5.16
C ALA A 174 2.23 -0.74 -5.82
N ARG A 175 1.07 -1.24 -6.25
CA ARG A 175 0.04 -0.46 -6.96
C ARG A 175 -1.05 0.04 -6.01
N SER A 176 -0.92 -0.22 -4.71
CA SER A 176 -1.89 0.20 -3.70
C SER A 176 -1.93 1.73 -3.59
N PRO A 177 -3.12 2.35 -3.56
CA PRO A 177 -3.25 3.79 -3.33
C PRO A 177 -2.95 4.21 -1.89
N ASP A 178 -2.79 3.26 -0.96
CA ASP A 178 -2.48 3.48 0.46
C ASP A 178 -1.07 2.95 0.81
N PRO A 179 -0.04 3.82 0.81
CA PRO A 179 1.33 3.46 1.19
C PRO A 179 1.51 3.11 2.67
N GLY A 180 0.60 3.57 3.54
CA GLY A 180 0.64 3.28 4.98
C GLY A 180 0.25 1.84 5.26
N TYR A 181 -0.87 1.40 4.66
CA TYR A 181 -1.29 -0.01 4.71
C TYR A 181 -0.23 -0.93 4.09
N ALA A 182 0.33 -0.57 2.94
CA ALA A 182 1.34 -1.38 2.28
C ALA A 182 2.57 -1.62 3.17
N ARG A 183 3.09 -0.57 3.81
CA ARG A 183 4.19 -0.70 4.78
C ARG A 183 3.82 -1.59 5.96
N LYS A 184 2.66 -1.37 6.58
CA LYS A 184 2.20 -2.18 7.72
C LYS A 184 2.08 -3.66 7.37
N ALA A 185 1.49 -3.98 6.22
CA ALA A 185 1.32 -5.36 5.77
C ALA A 185 2.67 -6.05 5.52
N LEU A 186 3.64 -5.32 4.95
CA LEU A 186 5.00 -5.83 4.72
C LEU A 186 5.77 -6.07 6.01
N VAL A 187 5.69 -5.13 6.96
CA VAL A 187 6.29 -5.30 8.29
C VAL A 187 5.71 -6.53 8.97
N GLU A 188 4.38 -6.74 8.88
CA GLU A 188 3.72 -7.93 9.43
C GLU A 188 4.23 -9.22 8.77
N HIS A 189 4.37 -9.24 7.45
CA HIS A 189 4.90 -10.38 6.69
C HIS A 189 6.37 -10.68 7.01
N LEU A 190 7.26 -9.68 6.92
CA LEU A 190 8.69 -9.80 7.20
C LEU A 190 8.98 -10.19 8.65
N ASN A 191 8.06 -9.89 9.57
CA ASN A 191 8.18 -10.29 10.96
C ASN A 191 7.86 -11.76 11.21
N ARG A 192 7.17 -12.44 10.28
CA ARG A 192 6.80 -13.84 10.39
C ARG A 192 7.81 -14.75 9.73
N GLU A 193 8.19 -14.41 8.51
CA GLU A 193 9.00 -15.27 7.66
C GLU A 193 10.14 -14.47 7.02
N ARG A 194 11.28 -15.14 6.84
CA ARG A 194 12.40 -14.56 6.10
C ARG A 194 11.98 -14.43 4.63
N PRO A 195 12.14 -13.27 4.00
CA PRO A 195 11.88 -13.14 2.57
C PRO A 195 12.87 -13.97 1.76
N ASP A 196 12.39 -14.64 0.72
CA ASP A 196 13.24 -15.25 -0.29
C ASP A 196 14.01 -14.17 -1.09
N PRO A 197 15.07 -14.52 -1.85
CA PRO A 197 15.92 -13.54 -2.53
C PRO A 197 15.19 -12.64 -3.55
N GLU A 198 14.16 -13.14 -4.21
CA GLU A 198 13.38 -12.35 -5.17
C GLU A 198 12.42 -11.41 -4.43
N SER A 199 11.72 -11.93 -3.41
CA SER A 199 10.85 -11.12 -2.56
C SER A 199 11.62 -10.01 -1.85
N LEU A 200 12.82 -10.30 -1.34
CA LEU A 200 13.69 -9.30 -0.72
C LEU A 200 14.04 -8.18 -1.70
N ARG A 201 14.53 -8.54 -2.89
CA ARG A 201 14.85 -7.54 -3.94
C ARG A 201 13.63 -6.70 -4.29
N ARG A 202 12.45 -7.33 -4.38
CA ARG A 202 11.21 -6.61 -4.63
C ARG A 202 10.89 -5.64 -3.50
N VAL A 203 10.88 -6.08 -2.24
CA VAL A 203 10.64 -5.22 -1.07
C VAL A 203 11.58 -4.01 -1.05
N LEU A 204 12.89 -4.22 -1.27
CA LEU A 204 13.89 -3.14 -1.28
C LEU A 204 13.63 -2.12 -2.41
N SER A 205 13.03 -2.56 -3.52
CA SER A 205 12.65 -1.70 -4.65
C SER A 205 11.34 -0.92 -4.45
N LEU A 206 10.36 -1.50 -3.73
CA LEU A 206 9.01 -0.94 -3.59
C LEU A 206 8.98 0.35 -2.79
N PHE A 207 9.80 0.41 -1.77
CA PHE A 207 9.99 1.61 -0.98
C PHE A 207 11.38 2.07 -1.36
N PRO A 208 11.53 3.10 -2.22
CA PRO A 208 12.79 3.78 -2.45
C PRO A 208 13.03 4.95 -1.45
N GLY A 209 12.01 5.36 -0.69
CA GLY A 209 12.00 6.52 0.20
C GLY A 209 11.99 6.24 1.71
N ALA A 210 11.70 7.29 2.49
CA ALA A 210 11.76 7.35 3.95
C ALA A 210 10.91 6.29 4.66
N ASP A 211 11.50 5.69 5.70
CA ASP A 211 10.85 4.83 6.69
C ASP A 211 10.74 5.61 8.00
N PRO A 212 9.75 6.52 8.14
CA PRO A 212 9.70 7.48 9.24
C PRO A 212 9.60 6.81 10.62
N GLU A 213 9.02 5.61 10.69
CA GLU A 213 8.86 4.84 11.92
C GLU A 213 9.95 3.76 12.10
N GLY A 214 10.84 3.58 11.12
CA GLY A 214 11.88 2.55 11.15
C GLY A 214 11.36 1.10 11.20
N GLY A 215 10.05 0.89 10.98
CA GLY A 215 9.40 -0.40 11.13
C GLY A 215 9.89 -1.41 10.09
N LEU A 216 10.08 -0.95 8.85
CA LEU A 216 10.58 -1.79 7.76
C LEU A 216 12.08 -2.07 7.95
N ALA A 217 12.85 -1.06 8.37
CA ALA A 217 14.26 -1.21 8.72
C ALA A 217 14.46 -2.28 9.80
N ARG A 218 13.68 -2.23 10.89
CA ARG A 218 13.71 -3.22 11.97
C ARG A 218 13.32 -4.62 11.46
N ALA A 219 12.23 -4.73 10.70
CA ALA A 219 11.73 -6.01 10.19
C ALA A 219 12.68 -6.68 9.19
N LEU A 220 13.40 -5.91 8.36
CA LEU A 220 14.43 -6.44 7.47
C LEU A 220 15.67 -6.85 8.25
N SER A 221 16.09 -6.02 9.21
CA SER A 221 17.35 -6.17 9.93
C SER A 221 17.39 -7.40 10.85
N ARG A 222 16.26 -7.83 11.39
CA ARG A 222 16.19 -8.99 12.29
C ARG A 222 16.78 -10.28 11.71
N TRP A 223 16.77 -10.39 10.38
CA TRP A 223 17.28 -11.56 9.66
C TRP A 223 18.76 -11.41 9.24
N GLY A 224 19.46 -10.35 9.70
CA GLY A 224 20.83 -10.01 9.30
C GLY A 224 21.82 -11.17 9.33
N GLY A 225 21.78 -12.00 10.38
CA GLY A 225 22.65 -13.17 10.52
C GLY A 225 22.25 -14.36 9.64
N ALA A 226 21.00 -14.43 9.19
CA ALA A 226 20.45 -15.51 8.39
C ALA A 226 20.51 -15.26 6.88
N TYR A 227 20.68 -14.00 6.46
CA TYR A 227 20.81 -13.64 5.05
C TYR A 227 22.08 -14.21 4.41
N ALA A 228 21.99 -14.51 3.11
CA ALA A 228 23.17 -14.74 2.30
C ALA A 228 24.01 -13.44 2.22
N PRO A 229 25.33 -13.50 1.93
CA PRO A 229 26.17 -12.31 1.93
C PRO A 229 25.67 -11.20 0.99
N SER A 230 25.28 -11.53 -0.24
CA SER A 230 24.77 -10.56 -1.22
C SER A 230 23.47 -9.88 -0.78
N GLU A 231 22.57 -10.62 -0.13
CA GLU A 231 21.32 -10.13 0.43
C GLU A 231 21.60 -9.17 1.60
N ALA A 232 22.42 -9.60 2.55
CA ALA A 232 22.78 -8.81 3.72
C ALA A 232 23.42 -7.47 3.33
N LEU A 233 24.37 -7.50 2.38
CA LEU A 233 25.01 -6.29 1.85
C LEU A 233 23.98 -5.35 1.18
N SER A 234 23.00 -5.91 0.47
CA SER A 234 21.93 -5.13 -0.17
C SER A 234 21.05 -4.43 0.87
N VAL A 235 20.70 -5.12 1.97
CA VAL A 235 19.94 -4.54 3.07
C VAL A 235 20.75 -3.45 3.79
N ILE A 236 22.02 -3.67 4.09
CA ILE A 236 22.87 -2.65 4.74
C ILE A 236 22.99 -1.40 3.86
N ARG A 237 23.18 -1.55 2.55
CA ARG A 237 23.22 -0.42 1.60
C ARG A 237 21.88 0.31 1.55
N TRP A 238 20.77 -0.40 1.61
CA TRP A 238 19.43 0.18 1.68
C TRP A 238 19.23 0.99 2.97
N LEU A 239 19.70 0.48 4.12
CA LEU A 239 19.66 1.19 5.41
C LEU A 239 20.51 2.47 5.42
N ARG A 240 21.62 2.51 4.68
CA ARG A 240 22.53 3.66 4.60
C ARG A 240 21.82 4.92 4.09
N GLY A 241 21.04 4.79 3.01
CA GLY A 241 20.52 5.93 2.26
C GLY A 241 19.31 6.67 2.84
N ARG A 242 18.76 6.23 3.99
CA ARG A 242 17.34 6.53 4.31
C ARG A 242 16.99 6.89 5.75
N VAL A 243 18.01 7.14 6.55
CA VAL A 243 17.82 7.77 7.86
C VAL A 243 17.77 9.29 7.64
N THR A 244 16.63 9.77 7.17
CA THR A 244 16.33 11.20 7.05
C THR A 244 15.13 11.49 7.94
N GLY A 245 15.40 11.84 9.19
CA GLY A 245 14.41 12.30 10.15
C GLY A 245 14.19 11.34 11.33
N ALA A 246 14.41 11.85 12.54
CA ALA A 246 13.96 11.34 13.84
C ALA A 246 14.49 10.00 14.39
N SER A 247 15.00 9.06 13.59
CA SER A 247 15.55 7.83 14.18
C SER A 247 16.85 8.15 14.92
N THR A 248 16.83 8.04 16.26
CA THR A 248 18.00 8.26 17.11
C THR A 248 19.14 7.35 16.67
N GLY A 249 20.40 7.78 16.82
CA GLY A 249 21.56 6.94 16.50
C GLY A 249 21.46 5.53 17.12
N GLY A 250 20.85 5.42 18.30
CA GLY A 250 20.58 4.16 18.99
C GLY A 250 19.73 3.18 18.18
N GLU A 251 18.67 3.61 17.50
CA GLU A 251 17.83 2.71 16.70
C GLU A 251 18.59 2.12 15.52
N ARG A 252 19.42 2.94 14.86
CA ARG A 252 20.26 2.48 13.75
C ARG A 252 21.30 1.47 14.23
N ARG A 253 21.84 1.64 15.44
CA ARG A 253 22.72 0.64 16.08
C ARG A 253 21.98 -0.69 16.25
N GLU A 254 20.76 -0.68 16.76
CA GLU A 254 19.95 -1.89 16.93
C GLU A 254 19.62 -2.59 15.60
N TRP A 255 19.47 -1.83 14.51
CA TRP A 255 19.27 -2.42 13.18
C TRP A 255 20.53 -3.05 12.60
N LEU A 256 21.71 -2.50 12.87
CA LEU A 256 22.96 -3.05 12.35
C LEU A 256 23.48 -4.25 13.15
N ARG A 257 23.15 -4.34 14.43
CA ARG A 257 23.62 -5.39 15.34
C ARG A 257 23.38 -6.83 14.82
N PRO A 258 22.19 -7.20 14.30
CA PRO A 258 21.97 -8.55 13.76
C PRO A 258 22.89 -8.92 12.58
N PHE A 259 23.46 -7.96 11.85
CA PHE A 259 24.38 -8.26 10.75
C PHE A 259 25.78 -8.67 11.24
N LEU A 260 26.14 -8.34 12.48
CA LEU A 260 27.42 -8.75 13.07
C LEU A 260 27.47 -10.25 13.39
N THR A 261 26.33 -10.94 13.43
CA THR A 261 26.24 -12.39 13.65
C THR A 261 26.33 -13.19 12.35
N ASN A 262 26.36 -12.52 11.20
CA ASN A 262 26.49 -13.16 9.89
C ASN A 262 27.86 -13.87 9.77
N PRO A 263 27.94 -15.07 9.17
CA PRO A 263 29.20 -15.79 9.00
C PRO A 263 30.19 -15.09 8.06
N SER A 264 29.72 -14.20 7.18
CA SER A 264 30.61 -13.48 6.26
C SER A 264 31.29 -12.28 6.94
N PRO A 265 32.64 -12.20 6.92
CA PRO A 265 33.36 -11.05 7.48
C PRO A 265 33.09 -9.76 6.71
N GLU A 266 32.80 -9.84 5.41
CA GLU A 266 32.46 -8.67 4.58
C GLU A 266 31.17 -7.99 5.04
N VAL A 267 30.16 -8.79 5.42
CA VAL A 267 28.88 -8.28 5.93
C VAL A 267 29.09 -7.56 7.26
N ALA A 268 29.84 -8.18 8.18
CA ALA A 268 30.19 -7.56 9.46
C ALA A 268 31.00 -6.28 9.26
N ALA A 269 31.99 -6.29 8.34
CA ALA A 269 32.80 -5.12 8.03
C ALA A 269 31.94 -3.96 7.50
N LEU A 270 31.00 -4.23 6.59
CA LEU A 270 30.11 -3.20 6.06
C LEU A 270 29.14 -2.67 7.13
N ALA A 271 28.64 -3.54 8.01
CA ALA A 271 27.81 -3.13 9.14
C ALA A 271 28.57 -2.18 10.09
N LEU A 272 29.82 -2.50 10.43
CA LEU A 272 30.67 -1.64 11.27
C LEU A 272 31.03 -0.32 10.58
N GLN A 273 31.26 -0.32 9.26
CA GLN A 273 31.50 0.91 8.49
C GLN A 273 30.30 1.86 8.50
N ASN A 274 29.09 1.33 8.57
CA ASN A 274 27.85 2.11 8.63
C ASN A 274 27.36 2.35 10.06
N TRP A 275 28.17 1.99 11.07
CA TRP A 275 27.80 2.12 12.47
C TRP A 275 27.61 3.60 12.85
N PRO A 276 26.49 3.98 13.48
CA PRO A 276 26.21 5.36 13.84
C PRO A 276 27.25 5.92 14.82
N ALA A 277 27.55 7.21 14.71
CA ALA A 277 28.53 7.88 15.56
C ALA A 277 27.93 8.23 16.93
N GLY A 278 28.72 8.12 17.99
CA GLY A 278 28.32 8.50 19.36
C GLY A 278 27.37 7.50 20.02
N THR A 279 27.25 6.29 19.47
CA THR A 279 26.41 5.21 20.01
C THR A 279 27.20 4.14 20.75
N GLY A 280 28.52 4.32 20.86
CA GLY A 280 29.42 3.36 21.47
C GLY A 280 29.72 2.15 20.58
N LEU A 281 30.52 1.25 21.13
CA LEU A 281 30.93 0.01 20.49
C LEU A 281 29.80 -1.04 20.46
N PRO A 282 29.91 -2.05 19.59
CA PRO A 282 29.14 -3.29 19.70
C PRO A 282 29.30 -3.94 21.08
N ASP A 283 28.39 -4.84 21.41
CA ASP A 283 28.42 -5.53 22.70
C ASP A 283 29.70 -6.36 22.85
N VAL A 284 30.15 -6.54 24.09
CA VAL A 284 31.39 -7.28 24.38
C VAL A 284 31.37 -8.69 23.78
N SER A 285 30.23 -9.39 23.81
CA SER A 285 30.09 -10.70 23.18
C SER A 285 30.26 -10.67 21.65
N ASP A 286 29.74 -9.64 20.98
CA ASP A 286 29.93 -9.45 19.55
C ASP A 286 31.39 -9.09 19.24
N LEU A 287 32.01 -8.20 20.03
CA LEU A 287 33.41 -7.86 19.90
C LEU A 287 34.33 -9.07 20.06
N ILE A 288 34.11 -9.92 21.06
CA ILE A 288 34.88 -11.16 21.26
C ILE A 288 34.74 -12.07 20.04
N ARG A 289 33.54 -12.22 19.47
CA ARG A 289 33.32 -13.03 18.25
C ARG A 289 34.06 -12.44 17.04
N LEU A 290 34.01 -11.13 16.86
CA LEU A 290 34.69 -10.43 15.77
C LEU A 290 36.21 -10.50 15.91
N PHE A 291 36.75 -10.42 17.13
CA PHE A 291 38.18 -10.50 17.42
C PHE A 291 38.79 -11.88 17.13
N ARG A 292 37.96 -12.92 16.94
CA ARG A 292 38.40 -14.26 16.54
C ARG A 292 38.53 -14.43 15.03
N GLN A 293 38.08 -13.45 14.24
CA GLN A 293 38.18 -13.49 12.78
C GLN A 293 39.55 -13.00 12.33
N GLU A 294 40.04 -13.51 11.20
CA GLU A 294 41.35 -13.14 10.63
C GLU A 294 41.24 -12.15 9.45
N ASP A 295 40.02 -11.78 9.07
CA ASP A 295 39.79 -10.92 7.90
C ASP A 295 40.30 -9.50 8.11
N ALA A 296 41.17 -9.05 7.21
CA ALA A 296 41.82 -7.74 7.32
C ALA A 296 40.85 -6.57 7.12
N ALA A 297 39.84 -6.71 6.25
CA ALA A 297 38.88 -5.63 5.99
C ALA A 297 37.96 -5.41 7.19
N LEU A 298 37.53 -6.51 7.83
CA LEU A 298 36.79 -6.49 9.08
C LEU A 298 37.61 -5.80 10.19
N TRP A 299 38.87 -6.18 10.36
CA TRP A 299 39.74 -5.55 11.35
C TRP A 299 39.92 -4.05 11.12
N VAL A 300 40.14 -3.62 9.88
CA VAL A 300 40.25 -2.18 9.58
C VAL A 300 38.95 -1.44 9.92
N ALA A 301 37.79 -2.01 9.59
CA ALA A 301 36.50 -1.41 9.95
C ALA A 301 36.32 -1.33 11.48
N LEU A 302 36.68 -2.39 12.19
CA LEU A 302 36.59 -2.48 13.64
C LEU A 302 37.53 -1.50 14.34
N LEU A 303 38.80 -1.43 13.93
CA LEU A 303 39.78 -0.50 14.50
C LEU A 303 39.39 0.96 14.28
N ARG A 304 38.86 1.31 13.11
CA ARG A 304 38.32 2.65 12.85
C ARG A 304 37.17 3.00 13.80
N LEU A 305 36.27 2.05 14.04
CA LEU A 305 35.17 2.23 15.00
C LEU A 305 35.70 2.41 16.42
N ILE A 306 36.65 1.57 16.83
CA ILE A 306 37.29 1.62 18.16
C ILE A 306 37.97 2.96 18.39
N ARG A 307 38.71 3.46 17.40
CA ARG A 307 39.35 4.78 17.49
C ARG A 307 38.32 5.90 17.65
N ARG A 308 37.17 5.79 16.96
CA ARG A 308 36.12 6.82 16.96
C ARG A 308 35.31 6.84 18.25
N GLU A 309 34.86 5.68 18.74
CA GLU A 309 33.95 5.57 19.90
C GLU A 309 34.70 5.43 21.24
N GLY A 310 35.98 5.10 21.19
CA GLY A 310 36.83 4.93 22.37
C GLY A 310 37.21 3.47 22.64
N VAL A 311 38.38 3.31 23.28
CA VAL A 311 39.00 2.02 23.59
C VAL A 311 38.65 1.60 25.01
N SER A 312 38.24 0.34 25.21
CA SER A 312 38.12 -0.26 26.54
C SER A 312 39.44 -0.89 27.00
N PRO A 313 39.79 -0.86 28.31
CA PRO A 313 41.07 -1.38 28.81
C PRO A 313 41.36 -2.84 28.45
N TRP A 314 40.34 -3.70 28.46
CA TRP A 314 40.49 -5.13 28.15
C TRP A 314 40.95 -5.40 26.70
N MET A 315 40.76 -4.44 25.79
CA MET A 315 41.13 -4.58 24.38
C MET A 315 42.62 -4.28 24.14
N LEU A 316 43.25 -3.52 25.04
CA LEU A 316 44.61 -3.00 24.84
C LEU A 316 45.66 -4.08 24.60
N PRO A 317 45.75 -5.16 25.42
CA PRO A 317 46.76 -6.21 25.19
C PRO A 317 46.60 -6.87 23.81
N HIS A 318 45.36 -6.97 23.33
CA HIS A 318 45.06 -7.52 22.02
C HIS A 318 45.48 -6.56 20.90
N LEU A 319 45.19 -5.26 21.04
CA LEU A 319 45.59 -4.23 20.07
C LEU A 319 47.10 -4.07 19.97
N GLU A 320 47.82 -4.14 21.09
CA GLU A 320 49.28 -4.13 21.11
C GLU A 320 49.86 -5.32 20.34
N ARG A 321 49.32 -6.52 20.56
CA ARG A 321 49.73 -7.71 19.80
C ARG A 321 49.46 -7.54 18.31
N LEU A 322 48.24 -7.12 17.94
CA LEU A 322 47.87 -6.89 16.53
C LEU A 322 48.80 -5.89 15.83
N SER A 323 49.21 -4.82 16.54
CA SER A 323 50.10 -3.80 15.98
C SER A 323 51.47 -4.36 15.53
N ARG A 324 51.94 -5.45 16.15
CA ARG A 324 53.25 -6.05 15.90
C ARG A 324 53.17 -7.26 14.99
N THR A 325 52.18 -8.13 15.19
CA THR A 325 52.19 -9.49 14.62
C THR A 325 51.22 -9.71 13.46
N HIS A 326 50.25 -8.82 13.22
CA HIS A 326 49.21 -9.08 12.21
C HIS A 326 49.80 -9.06 10.78
N PRO A 327 49.45 -10.00 9.88
CA PRO A 327 50.04 -10.07 8.54
C PRO A 327 49.72 -8.86 7.66
N ALA A 328 48.50 -8.34 7.72
CA ALA A 328 48.08 -7.17 6.94
C ALA A 328 48.63 -5.85 7.52
N ALA A 329 49.37 -5.08 6.70
CA ALA A 329 49.93 -3.79 7.08
C ALA A 329 48.89 -2.75 7.53
N PRO A 330 47.71 -2.60 6.87
CA PRO A 330 46.70 -1.64 7.31
C PRO A 330 46.23 -1.88 8.74
N VAL A 331 46.06 -3.15 9.14
CA VAL A 331 45.64 -3.52 10.50
C VAL A 331 46.70 -3.11 11.52
N ARG A 332 47.99 -3.39 11.24
CA ARG A 332 49.09 -2.98 12.11
C ARG A 332 49.14 -1.47 12.31
N VAL A 333 49.00 -0.70 11.23
CA VAL A 333 49.04 0.76 11.26
C VAL A 333 47.90 1.34 12.09
N TRP A 334 46.67 0.86 11.87
CA TRP A 334 45.51 1.32 12.65
C TRP A 334 45.61 0.93 14.13
N ALA A 335 46.04 -0.29 14.44
CA ALA A 335 46.22 -0.73 15.82
C ALA A 335 47.31 0.08 16.54
N ALA A 336 48.46 0.32 15.89
CA ALA A 336 49.55 1.14 16.44
C ALA A 336 49.13 2.60 16.67
N ALA A 337 48.28 3.17 15.80
CA ALA A 337 47.74 4.51 16.00
C ALA A 337 46.90 4.59 17.28
N ILE A 338 46.02 3.62 17.50
CA ILE A 338 45.15 3.57 18.69
C ILE A 338 45.96 3.42 19.98
N VAL A 339 46.98 2.55 19.97
CA VAL A 339 47.86 2.34 21.13
C VAL A 339 48.66 3.62 21.44
N ARG A 340 49.18 4.31 20.42
CA ARG A 340 49.94 5.56 20.61
C ARG A 340 49.08 6.72 21.09
N ASP A 341 47.88 6.91 20.54
CA ASP A 341 46.97 8.00 20.94
C ASP A 341 46.62 7.94 22.44
N ARG A 342 46.72 6.76 23.08
CA ARG A 342 46.51 6.57 24.53
C ARG A 342 47.77 6.66 25.38
N ALA A 343 48.97 6.58 24.80
CA ALA A 343 50.20 6.81 25.54
C ALA A 343 50.50 8.32 25.74
N VAL A 344 49.79 9.18 24.99
CA VAL A 344 50.03 10.63 24.92
C VAL A 344 48.98 11.44 25.70
N GLY A 345 47.85 10.85 26.06
CA GLY A 345 46.79 11.48 26.86
C GLY A 345 46.44 10.65 28.07
#